data_AF-A0A953BEN1-F1
#
_entry.id   AF-A0A953BEN1-F1
#
_cell.length_a   1.000
_cell.length_b   1.000
_cell.length_c   1.000
_cell.angle_alpha   90.00
_cell.angle_beta   90.00
_cell.angle_gamma   90.00
#
_symmetry.space_group_name_H-M   'P 1'
#
loop_
_entity.id
_entity.type
_entity.pdbx_description
1 polymer ?
#
loop_
_entity_poly.entity_id
_entity_poly.type
_entity_poly.pdbx_seq_one_letter_code
_entity_poly.pdbx_strand_id
1 'polypeptide(L)'
;MAKAIKCKICDEGQLVRRRKHRLSGPAVLVGYILVIPSVIGIAIGVLLMLLGGVSSVSSANVDNLRRELRSANIPINIVDKIAAGTDLTRAEKRSLSAQQIRVIDDAIAKHNTTILAAGIAPPLGLGIAISSLVGGTLGYLLIMKKHVLRCAYCSAEFAAK
;
A
#
# COMPACT_ATOMS: atom_id res chain seq x y z
N MET A 1 24.67 -35.30 1.08
CA MET A 1 23.74 -36.33 0.57
C MET A 1 22.77 -36.68 1.69
N ALA A 2 21.45 -36.56 1.49
CA ALA A 2 20.46 -36.89 2.53
C ALA A 2 20.32 -38.41 2.66
N LYS A 3 20.39 -38.94 3.88
CA LYS A 3 20.20 -40.38 4.17
C LYS A 3 18.78 -40.79 3.80
N ALA A 4 18.62 -41.81 2.94
CA ALA A 4 17.31 -42.34 2.59
C ALA A 4 16.69 -43.07 3.79
N ILE A 5 15.43 -42.75 4.12
CA ILE A 5 14.70 -43.36 5.24
C ILE A 5 13.77 -44.44 4.67
N LYS A 6 13.93 -45.70 5.09
CA LYS A 6 13.06 -46.81 4.69
C LYS A 6 11.66 -46.66 5.31
N CYS A 7 10.64 -47.09 4.58
CA CYS A 7 9.25 -47.07 5.03
C CYS A 7 8.95 -48.25 5.97
N LYS A 8 8.55 -47.97 7.21
CA LYS A 8 8.22 -49.01 8.22
C LYS A 8 6.98 -49.88 7.93
N ILE A 9 6.18 -49.54 6.91
CA ILE A 9 4.94 -50.27 6.59
C ILE A 9 5.19 -51.37 5.55
N CYS A 10 6.08 -51.11 4.59
CA CYS A 10 6.37 -52.06 3.51
C CYS A 10 7.82 -52.55 3.50
N ASP A 11 8.71 -51.91 4.28
CA ASP A 11 10.16 -52.15 4.40
C ASP A 11 11.00 -52.12 3.10
N GLU A 12 10.34 -52.09 1.95
CA GLU A 12 10.92 -52.05 0.61
C GLU A 12 11.01 -50.62 0.06
N GLY A 13 10.02 -49.77 0.37
CA GLY A 13 9.93 -48.41 -0.16
C GLY A 13 10.78 -47.36 0.59
N GLN A 14 11.20 -46.32 -0.13
CA GLN A 14 11.84 -45.13 0.47
C GLN A 14 10.82 -44.00 0.72
N LEU A 15 10.96 -43.32 1.85
CA LEU A 15 10.19 -42.14 2.19
C LEU A 15 10.75 -40.93 1.44
N VAL A 16 9.95 -40.37 0.53
CA VAL A 16 10.31 -39.17 -0.24
C VAL A 16 9.60 -37.97 0.35
N ARG A 17 10.35 -36.88 0.58
CA ARG A 17 9.78 -35.61 1.05
C ARG A 17 8.93 -34.99 -0.06
N ARG A 18 7.62 -34.93 0.15
CA ARG A 18 6.65 -34.27 -0.73
C ARG A 18 6.07 -33.04 -0.02
N ARG A 19 5.67 -32.03 -0.80
CA ARG A 19 4.94 -30.86 -0.29
C ARG A 19 3.45 -31.09 -0.54
N LYS A 20 2.64 -31.06 0.51
CA LYS A 20 1.18 -31.19 0.43
C LYS A 20 0.54 -29.95 1.09
N HIS A 21 -0.55 -29.45 0.52
CA HIS A 21 -1.28 -28.35 1.18
C HIS A 21 -1.89 -28.89 2.49
N ARG A 22 -1.86 -28.05 3.54
CA ARG A 22 -2.45 -28.42 4.84
C ARG A 22 -3.97 -28.53 4.80
N LEU A 23 -4.59 -27.73 3.94
CA LEU A 23 -6.04 -27.59 3.82
C LEU A 23 -6.53 -28.11 2.46
N SER A 24 -7.84 -28.30 2.37
CA SER A 24 -8.53 -28.70 1.14
C SER A 24 -8.31 -27.64 0.03
N GLY A 25 -8.40 -28.08 -1.22
CA GLY A 25 -8.22 -27.20 -2.40
C GLY A 25 -9.04 -25.89 -2.35
N PRO A 26 -10.32 -25.90 -1.91
CA PRO A 26 -11.11 -24.67 -1.79
C PRO A 26 -10.52 -23.64 -0.83
N ALA A 27 -9.97 -24.07 0.31
CA ALA A 27 -9.35 -23.17 1.27
C ALA A 27 -8.08 -22.51 0.70
N VAL A 28 -7.32 -23.25 -0.12
CA VAL A 28 -6.15 -22.72 -0.82
C VAL A 28 -6.56 -21.64 -1.83
N LEU A 29 -7.68 -21.84 -2.54
CA LEU A 29 -8.21 -20.85 -3.48
C LEU A 29 -8.60 -19.55 -2.76
N VAL A 30 -9.31 -19.65 -1.63
CA VAL A 30 -9.64 -18.48 -0.78
C VAL A 30 -8.38 -17.78 -0.29
N GLY A 31 -7.35 -18.55 0.07
CA GLY A 31 -6.03 -18.02 0.41
C GLY A 31 -5.44 -17.14 -0.70
N TYR A 32 -5.46 -17.61 -1.96
CA TYR A 32 -4.97 -16.81 -3.10
C TYR A 32 -5.79 -15.54 -3.33
N ILE A 33 -7.12 -15.62 -3.21
CA ILE A 33 -8.01 -14.46 -3.35
C ILE A 33 -7.68 -13.38 -2.31
N LEU A 34 -7.23 -13.76 -1.10
CA LEU A 34 -6.79 -12.81 -0.06
C LEU A 34 -5.37 -12.30 -0.29
N VAL A 35 -4.41 -13.17 -0.64
CA VAL A 35 -2.99 -12.78 -0.76
C VAL A 35 -2.74 -11.87 -1.96
N ILE A 36 -3.34 -12.15 -3.12
CA ILE A 36 -3.11 -11.38 -4.35
C ILE A 36 -3.39 -9.87 -4.16
N PRO A 37 -4.58 -9.44 -3.69
CA PRO A 37 -4.84 -8.03 -3.46
C PRO A 37 -3.97 -7.44 -2.34
N SER A 38 -3.63 -8.21 -1.31
CA SER A 38 -2.70 -7.76 -0.25
C SER A 38 -1.30 -7.44 -0.78
N VAL A 39 -0.74 -8.31 -1.64
CA VAL A 39 0.59 -8.08 -2.22
C VAL A 39 0.57 -6.86 -3.14
N ILE A 40 -0.49 -6.71 -3.94
CA ILE A 40 -0.68 -5.54 -4.81
C ILE A 40 -0.82 -4.27 -3.96
N GLY A 41 -1.63 -4.30 -2.89
CA GLY A 41 -1.82 -3.17 -1.98
C GLY A 41 -0.53 -2.74 -1.28
N ILE A 42 0.29 -3.70 -0.82
CA ILE A 42 1.61 -3.43 -0.25
C ILE A 42 2.54 -2.83 -1.30
N ALA A 43 2.59 -3.39 -2.52
CA ALA A 43 3.43 -2.87 -3.59
C ALA A 43 3.06 -1.44 -3.98
N ILE A 44 1.77 -1.15 -4.13
CA ILE A 44 1.26 0.21 -4.40
C ILE A 44 1.55 1.13 -3.22
N GLY A 45 1.31 0.69 -1.98
CA GLY A 45 1.56 1.49 -0.77
C GLY A 45 3.04 1.84 -0.61
N VAL A 46 3.95 0.88 -0.81
CA VAL A 46 5.39 1.11 -0.80
C VAL A 46 5.80 2.02 -1.96
N LEU A 47 5.27 1.80 -3.17
CA LEU A 47 5.55 2.65 -4.32
C LEU A 47 5.10 4.10 -4.07
N LEU A 48 3.91 4.30 -3.50
CA LEU A 48 3.41 5.62 -3.12
C LEU A 48 4.24 6.25 -1.99
N MET A 49 4.70 5.47 -1.02
CA MET A 49 5.63 5.97 0.00
C MET A 49 7.00 6.36 -0.57
N LEU A 50 7.50 5.65 -1.58
CA LEU A 50 8.78 5.95 -2.21
C LEU A 50 8.68 7.13 -3.18
N LEU A 51 7.61 7.21 -3.96
CA LEU A 51 7.36 8.32 -4.90
C LEU A 51 6.88 9.59 -4.19
N GLY A 52 6.15 9.45 -3.08
CA GLY A 52 5.62 10.54 -2.27
C GLY A 52 6.41 10.81 -0.98
N GLY A 53 7.66 10.30 -0.91
CA GLY A 53 8.52 10.31 0.28
C GLY A 53 8.35 11.57 1.12
N VAL A 54 7.89 11.39 2.37
CA VAL A 54 7.63 12.45 3.37
C VAL A 54 7.27 13.79 2.73
N SER A 55 6.12 13.81 2.06
CA SER A 55 5.49 15.08 1.69
C SER A 55 4.97 15.75 2.96
N SER A 56 5.86 16.14 3.88
CA SER A 56 5.65 17.40 4.56
C SER A 56 5.48 18.40 3.43
N VAL A 57 4.36 19.13 3.41
CA VAL A 57 4.27 20.32 2.56
C VAL A 57 5.50 21.13 2.93
N SER A 58 6.53 21.10 2.08
CA SER A 58 7.83 21.62 2.51
C SER A 58 7.59 23.10 2.78
N SER A 59 8.09 23.60 3.91
CA SER A 59 7.98 25.02 4.23
C SER A 59 8.43 25.88 3.05
N ALA A 60 9.45 25.42 2.33
CA ALA A 60 9.93 26.01 1.08
C ALA A 60 8.84 26.14 -0.01
N ASN A 61 7.96 25.16 -0.18
CA ASN A 61 6.87 25.24 -1.17
C ASN A 61 5.81 26.26 -0.76
N VAL A 62 5.44 26.30 0.53
CA VAL A 62 4.52 27.32 1.07
C VAL A 62 5.14 28.72 0.95
N ASP A 63 6.44 28.85 1.23
CA ASP A 63 7.17 30.12 1.15
C ASP A 63 7.31 30.64 -0.29
N ASN A 64 7.47 29.74 -1.26
CA ASN A 64 7.49 30.11 -2.69
C ASN A 64 6.09 30.56 -3.16
N LEU A 65 5.03 29.85 -2.76
CA LEU A 65 3.64 30.25 -3.03
C LEU A 65 3.34 31.64 -2.43
N ARG A 66 3.78 31.89 -1.19
CA ARG A 66 3.60 33.17 -0.49
C ARG A 66 4.31 34.31 -1.21
N ARG A 67 5.50 34.04 -1.78
CA ARG A 67 6.25 35.01 -2.59
C ARG A 67 5.55 35.32 -3.91
N GLU A 68 5.07 34.32 -4.62
CA GLU A 68 4.35 34.48 -5.89
C GLU A 68 3.05 35.28 -5.71
N LEU A 69 2.24 34.94 -4.70
CA LEU A 69 0.99 35.65 -4.41
C LEU A 69 1.22 37.09 -3.92
N ARG A 70 2.32 37.35 -3.17
CA ARG A 70 2.71 38.72 -2.80
C ARG A 70 3.14 39.55 -4.01
N SER A 71 3.81 38.94 -4.99
CA SER A 71 4.20 39.64 -6.22
C SER A 71 2.99 40.11 -7.06
N ALA A 72 1.86 39.40 -6.95
CA ALA A 72 0.59 39.76 -7.58
C ALA A 72 -0.24 40.79 -6.78
N ASN A 73 0.34 41.37 -5.71
CA ASN A 73 -0.29 42.36 -4.84
C ASN A 73 -1.61 41.85 -4.23
N ILE A 74 -1.65 40.56 -3.85
CA ILE A 74 -2.82 39.93 -3.24
C ILE A 74 -2.81 40.17 -1.71
N PRO A 75 -3.95 40.53 -1.10
CA PRO A 75 -4.07 40.72 0.34
C PRO A 75 -3.60 39.50 1.15
N ILE A 76 -2.82 39.74 2.21
CA ILE A 76 -2.18 38.70 3.04
C ILE A 76 -3.21 37.73 3.66
N ASN A 77 -4.40 38.22 4.00
CA ASN A 77 -5.50 37.43 4.54
C ASN A 77 -6.03 36.37 3.54
N ILE A 78 -5.88 36.59 2.24
CA ILE A 78 -6.25 35.61 1.20
C ILE A 78 -5.13 34.60 1.02
N VAL A 79 -3.89 35.06 1.03
CA VAL A 79 -2.70 34.20 0.89
C VAL A 79 -2.64 33.16 2.00
N ASP A 80 -2.94 33.56 3.23
CA ASP A 80 -2.90 32.65 4.39
C ASP A 80 -4.02 31.61 4.35
N LYS A 81 -5.21 31.97 3.84
CA LYS A 81 -6.31 31.02 3.61
C LYS A 81 -5.97 29.98 2.54
N ILE A 82 -5.33 30.41 1.45
CA ILE A 82 -4.89 29.50 0.38
C ILE A 82 -3.77 28.58 0.88
N ALA A 83 -2.79 29.12 1.63
CA ALA A 83 -1.72 28.32 2.23
C ALA A 83 -2.26 27.29 3.24
N ALA A 84 -3.35 27.61 3.94
CA ALA A 84 -4.06 26.69 4.82
C ALA A 84 -4.99 25.70 4.09
N GLY A 85 -5.10 25.76 2.75
CA GLY A 85 -5.96 24.88 1.97
C GLY A 85 -7.46 25.15 2.12
N THR A 86 -7.84 26.38 2.53
CA THR A 86 -9.25 26.76 2.72
C THR A 86 -9.81 27.38 1.45
N ASP A 87 -11.03 26.98 1.06
CA ASP A 87 -11.72 27.56 -0.09
C ASP A 87 -12.10 29.03 0.13
N LEU A 88 -11.84 29.85 -0.89
CA LEU A 88 -12.25 31.26 -0.91
C LEU A 88 -13.75 31.40 -1.06
N THR A 89 -14.36 32.22 -0.20
CA THR A 89 -15.79 32.49 -0.28
C THR A 89 -16.13 33.33 -1.52
N ARG A 90 -17.36 33.19 -2.03
CA ARG A 90 -17.82 33.97 -3.20
C ARG A 90 -17.75 35.49 -2.99
N ALA A 91 -17.85 35.96 -1.74
CA ALA A 91 -17.74 37.38 -1.40
C ALA A 91 -16.30 37.89 -1.60
N GLU A 92 -15.30 37.09 -1.22
CA GLU A 92 -13.89 37.43 -1.39
C GLU A 92 -13.48 37.40 -2.87
N LYS A 93 -14.01 36.45 -3.66
CA LYS A 93 -13.77 36.44 -5.12
C LYS A 93 -14.25 37.70 -5.83
N ARG A 94 -15.24 38.42 -5.27
CA ARG A 94 -15.77 39.67 -5.87
C ARG A 94 -14.90 40.90 -5.59
N SER A 95 -14.06 40.88 -4.56
CA SER A 95 -13.15 42.00 -4.26
C SER A 95 -11.83 41.92 -5.02
N LEU A 96 -11.60 40.84 -5.78
CA LEU A 96 -10.41 40.64 -6.58
C LEU A 96 -10.65 40.99 -8.05
N SER A 97 -9.59 41.49 -8.69
CA SER A 97 -9.59 41.69 -10.13
C SER A 97 -9.60 40.35 -10.88
N ALA A 98 -10.12 40.35 -12.11
CA ALA A 98 -10.14 39.15 -12.96
C ALA A 98 -8.73 38.56 -13.20
N GLN A 99 -7.68 39.40 -13.14
CA GLN A 99 -6.30 38.95 -13.29
C GLN A 99 -5.78 38.26 -12.02
N GLN A 100 -6.13 38.76 -10.83
CA GLN A 100 -5.77 38.12 -9.56
C GLN A 100 -6.47 36.76 -9.39
N ILE A 101 -7.72 36.63 -9.85
CA ILE A 101 -8.46 35.35 -9.79
C ILE A 101 -7.74 34.27 -10.61
N ARG A 102 -7.21 34.59 -11.80
CA ARG A 102 -6.48 33.62 -12.63
C ARG A 102 -5.19 33.13 -11.98
N VAL A 103 -4.44 34.03 -11.35
CA VAL A 103 -3.21 33.67 -10.63
C VAL A 103 -3.54 32.80 -9.42
N ILE A 104 -4.64 33.10 -8.72
CA ILE A 104 -5.11 32.30 -7.59
C ILE A 104 -5.54 30.90 -8.05
N ASP A 105 -6.31 30.77 -9.13
CA ASP A 105 -6.79 29.48 -9.61
C ASP A 105 -5.62 28.58 -10.09
N ASP A 106 -4.61 29.15 -10.76
CA ASP A 106 -3.38 28.42 -11.15
C ASP A 106 -2.54 28.02 -9.93
N ALA A 107 -2.39 28.92 -8.96
CA ALA A 107 -1.70 28.65 -7.71
C ALA A 107 -2.39 27.55 -6.88
N ILE A 108 -3.73 27.57 -6.81
CA ILE A 108 -4.53 26.53 -6.13
C ILE A 108 -4.40 25.20 -6.85
N ALA A 109 -4.39 25.15 -8.19
CA ALA A 109 -4.22 23.90 -8.93
C ALA A 109 -2.85 23.25 -8.64
N LYS A 110 -1.78 24.04 -8.62
CA LYS A 110 -0.41 23.58 -8.27
C LYS A 110 -0.29 23.18 -6.79
N HIS A 111 -0.97 23.90 -5.90
CA HIS A 111 -0.93 23.62 -4.47
C HIS A 111 -1.80 22.40 -4.09
N ASN A 112 -2.98 22.24 -4.67
CA ASN A 112 -3.87 21.10 -4.43
C ASN A 112 -3.33 19.81 -5.03
N THR A 113 -2.65 19.84 -6.18
CA THR A 113 -1.94 18.64 -6.68
C THR A 113 -0.82 18.20 -5.74
N THR A 114 -0.12 19.17 -5.14
CA THR A 114 0.91 18.91 -4.12
C THR A 114 0.29 18.43 -2.80
N ILE A 115 -0.83 19.00 -2.35
CA ILE A 115 -1.56 18.59 -1.13
C ILE A 115 -2.24 17.23 -1.33
N LEU A 116 -2.76 16.90 -2.51
CA LEU A 116 -3.34 15.57 -2.78
C LEU A 116 -2.24 14.50 -2.84
N ALA A 117 -1.03 14.87 -3.25
CA ALA A 117 0.14 13.99 -3.09
C ALA A 117 0.59 13.89 -1.62
N ALA A 118 0.40 14.94 -0.82
CA ALA A 118 0.95 15.06 0.53
C ALA A 118 0.01 14.68 1.69
N GLY A 119 -1.29 14.95 1.55
CA GLY A 119 -2.28 15.00 2.63
C GLY A 119 -3.20 13.78 2.71
N ILE A 120 -3.39 13.06 1.61
CA ILE A 120 -4.15 11.78 1.60
C ILE A 120 -3.23 10.56 1.66
N ALA A 121 -1.94 10.70 1.32
CA ALA A 121 -0.97 9.62 1.33
C ALA A 121 -0.68 9.03 2.74
N PRO A 122 -0.57 9.81 3.83
CA PRO A 122 -0.20 9.24 5.13
C PRO A 122 -1.27 8.35 5.78
N PRO A 123 -2.55 8.77 5.95
CA PRO A 123 -3.53 7.95 6.66
C PRO A 123 -4.07 6.80 5.79
N LEU A 124 -4.25 7.00 4.47
CA LEU A 124 -4.70 5.93 3.58
C LEU A 124 -3.59 4.91 3.32
N GLY A 125 -2.34 5.35 3.16
CA GLY A 125 -1.19 4.45 2.97
C GLY A 125 -0.99 3.51 4.16
N LEU A 126 -1.03 4.05 5.39
CA LEU A 126 -0.96 3.24 6.61
C LEU A 126 -2.17 2.32 6.77
N GLY A 127 -3.38 2.81 6.53
CA GLY A 127 -4.60 1.99 6.62
C GLY A 127 -4.62 0.83 5.63
N ILE A 128 -4.21 1.07 4.38
CA ILE A 128 -4.10 0.05 3.34
C ILE A 128 -2.97 -0.94 3.67
N ALA A 129 -1.83 -0.47 4.17
CA ALA A 129 -0.71 -1.33 4.55
C ALA A 129 -1.08 -2.28 5.71
N ILE A 130 -1.71 -1.76 6.77
CA ILE A 130 -2.10 -2.55 7.95
C ILE A 130 -3.18 -3.57 7.60
N SER A 131 -4.23 -3.16 6.88
CA SER A 131 -5.30 -4.07 6.47
C SER A 131 -4.80 -5.16 5.52
N SER A 132 -3.86 -4.82 4.62
CA SER A 132 -3.20 -5.78 3.74
C SER A 132 -2.34 -6.78 4.51
N LEU A 133 -1.77 -6.40 5.65
CA LEU A 133 -0.96 -7.28 6.50
C LEU A 133 -1.82 -8.39 7.13
N VAL A 134 -3.01 -8.05 7.66
CA VAL A 134 -3.92 -9.04 8.26
C VAL A 134 -4.48 -10.00 7.21
N GLY A 135 -4.92 -9.49 6.05
CA GLY A 135 -5.38 -10.32 4.94
C GLY A 135 -4.27 -11.20 4.37
N GLY A 136 -3.06 -10.65 4.24
CA GLY A 136 -1.89 -11.35 3.71
C GLY A 136 -1.40 -12.46 4.64
N THR A 137 -1.38 -12.22 5.95
CA THR A 137 -0.99 -13.24 6.94
C THR A 137 -1.99 -14.39 6.98
N LEU A 138 -3.29 -14.11 7.01
CA LEU A 138 -4.33 -15.15 6.95
C LEU A 138 -4.27 -15.93 5.63
N GLY A 139 -4.19 -15.25 4.49
CA GLY A 139 -4.07 -15.90 3.20
C GLY A 139 -2.80 -16.74 3.07
N TYR A 140 -1.66 -16.27 3.60
CA TYR A 140 -0.41 -17.02 3.62
C TYR A 140 -0.51 -18.30 4.46
N LEU A 141 -1.17 -18.26 5.62
CA LEU A 141 -1.41 -19.45 6.44
C LEU A 141 -2.24 -20.51 5.71
N LEU A 142 -3.22 -20.08 4.89
CA LEU A 142 -4.04 -20.98 4.09
C LEU A 142 -3.26 -21.63 2.93
N ILE A 143 -2.31 -20.90 2.32
CA ILE A 143 -1.47 -21.39 1.21
C ILE A 143 -0.30 -22.25 1.71
N MET A 144 0.03 -22.19 3.01
CA MET A 144 1.22 -22.85 3.56
C MET A 144 1.21 -24.37 3.30
N LYS A 145 2.24 -24.86 2.62
CA LYS A 145 2.46 -26.28 2.35
C LYS A 145 3.15 -26.94 3.54
N LYS A 146 2.61 -28.05 4.02
CA LYS A 146 3.30 -28.91 4.99
C LYS A 146 4.18 -29.91 4.23
N HIS A 147 5.35 -30.18 4.79
CA HIS A 147 6.16 -31.29 4.33
C HIS A 147 5.61 -32.59 4.90
N VAL A 148 5.35 -33.54 4.00
CA VAL A 148 4.97 -34.90 4.35
C VAL A 148 5.99 -35.85 3.74
N LEU A 149 6.32 -36.91 4.48
CA LEU A 149 7.10 -38.02 3.97
C LEU A 149 6.12 -39.02 3.40
N ARG A 150 6.17 -39.26 2.09
CA ARG A 150 5.30 -40.23 1.42
C ARG A 150 6.13 -41.38 0.87
N CYS A 151 5.73 -42.61 1.15
CA CYS A 151 6.36 -43.78 0.57
C CYS A 151 6.03 -43.86 -0.93
N ALA A 152 7.04 -44.12 -1.77
CA ALA A 152 6.84 -44.28 -3.20
C ALA A 152 6.09 -45.56 -3.59
N TYR A 153 6.11 -46.60 -2.74
CA TYR A 153 5.53 -47.90 -3.03
C TYR A 153 4.12 -48.05 -2.44
N CYS A 154 3.97 -47.97 -1.11
CA CYS A 154 2.69 -48.19 -0.44
C CYS A 154 1.85 -46.92 -0.22
N SER A 155 2.28 -45.75 -0.71
CA SER A 155 1.60 -44.46 -0.54
C SER A 155 1.38 -43.98 0.90
N ALA A 156 1.93 -44.66 1.91
CA ALA A 156 1.81 -44.26 3.31
C ALA A 156 2.39 -42.86 3.56
N GLU A 157 1.68 -42.05 4.34
CA GLU A 157 2.02 -40.67 4.65
C GLU A 157 2.40 -40.51 6.14
N PHE A 158 3.56 -39.91 6.38
CA PHE A 158 4.03 -39.54 7.72
C PHE A 158 4.29 -38.03 7.77
N ALA A 159 4.02 -37.40 8.92
CA ALA A 159 4.40 -36.02 9.13
C ALA A 159 5.93 -35.91 9.19
N ALA A 160 6.51 -35.06 8.34
CA ALA A 160 7.91 -34.67 8.52
C ALA A 160 7.96 -33.75 9.76
N LYS A 161 8.61 -34.21 10.83
CA LYS A 161 8.98 -33.36 11.97
C LYS A 161 10.21 -32.53 11.61
#